data_AF-A0A955RMX5-F1
#
_entry.id   AF-A0A955RMX5-F1
#
_cell.length_a   1.000
_cell.length_b   1.000
_cell.length_c   1.000
_cell.angle_alpha   90.00
_cell.angle_beta   90.00
_cell.angle_gamma   90.00
#
_symmetry.space_group_name_H-M   'P 1'
#
loop_
_entity.id
_entity.type
_entity.pdbx_description
1 polymer ?
#
loop_
_entity_poly.entity_id
_entity_poly.type
_entity_poly.pdbx_seq_one_letter_code
_entity_poly.pdbx_strand_id
1 'polypeptide(L)'
;MTINLTEYLTTHWRAVVATLLIVFGAGGRLLLQEVPNIETIMLVSVLGGAFLGGRWGVAVAVGAVALSDVFIGNTQIFWFTWSAWAVIGFASLLLRSSDKSSWKFPLKATGMGIAGTLFFFAWTNFGVWLEGMLYPPTMAGLIESYLMAIPFLRLHLISSLTVVPAGAVMAVLIVRMMPLTLRSRVFGIESVTR
;
A
#
# COMPACT_ATOMS: atom_id res chain seq x y z
N MET A 1 -3.90 38.02 -4.26
CA MET A 1 -4.38 36.98 -3.32
C MET A 1 -3.22 36.04 -3.04
N THR A 2 -2.47 36.26 -1.96
CA THR A 2 -1.34 35.39 -1.59
C THR A 2 -1.88 34.19 -0.82
N ILE A 3 -1.83 33.00 -1.41
CA ILE A 3 -2.20 31.77 -0.72
C ILE A 3 -1.17 31.54 0.40
N ASN A 4 -1.61 31.51 1.65
CA ASN A 4 -0.76 31.08 2.76
C ASN A 4 -0.52 29.57 2.62
N LEU A 5 0.66 29.21 2.14
CA LEU A 5 1.03 27.82 1.85
C LEU A 5 0.86 26.92 3.09
N THR A 6 1.20 27.42 4.28
CA THR A 6 1.10 26.65 5.53
C THR A 6 -0.35 26.31 5.85
N GLU A 7 -1.25 27.29 5.73
CA GLU A 7 -2.67 27.11 5.98
C GLU A 7 -3.29 26.13 4.97
N TYR A 8 -2.96 26.30 3.69
CA TYR A 8 -3.44 25.40 2.63
C TYR A 8 -2.98 23.94 2.86
N LEU A 9 -1.71 23.73 3.17
CA LEU A 9 -1.14 22.40 3.45
C LEU A 9 -1.78 21.75 4.67
N THR A 10 -2.10 22.53 5.72
CA THR A 10 -2.78 21.97 6.89
C THR A 10 -4.23 21.59 6.62
N THR A 11 -4.93 22.33 5.77
CA THR A 11 -6.33 22.02 5.40
C THR A 11 -6.41 20.83 4.46
N HIS A 12 -5.48 20.72 3.50
CA HIS A 12 -5.48 19.68 2.46
C HIS A 12 -4.44 18.57 2.68
N TRP A 13 -3.95 18.43 3.91
CA TRP A 13 -2.82 17.55 4.23
C TRP A 13 -3.02 16.11 3.75
N ARG A 14 -4.26 15.59 3.79
CA ARG A 14 -4.57 14.23 3.32
C ARG A 14 -4.30 14.05 1.84
N ALA A 15 -4.70 15.03 1.03
CA ALA A 15 -4.46 15.01 -0.41
C ALA A 15 -2.96 15.10 -0.70
N VAL A 16 -2.25 16.00 0.00
CA VAL A 16 -0.79 16.14 -0.16
C VAL A 16 -0.06 14.84 0.18
N VAL A 17 -0.36 14.24 1.34
CA VAL A 17 0.25 12.96 1.74
C VAL A 17 -0.13 11.84 0.78
N ALA A 18 -1.39 11.77 0.33
CA ALA A 18 -1.81 10.79 -0.67
C ALA A 18 -1.01 10.92 -1.97
N THR A 19 -0.84 12.14 -2.49
CA THR A 19 -0.04 12.40 -3.70
C THR A 19 1.41 11.99 -3.50
N LEU A 20 2.02 12.33 -2.36
CA LEU A 20 3.40 11.92 -2.07
C LEU A 20 3.56 10.40 -2.01
N LEU A 21 2.59 9.70 -1.38
CA LEU A 21 2.57 8.25 -1.33
C LEU A 21 2.37 7.62 -2.73
N ILE A 22 1.49 8.19 -3.56
CA ILE A 22 1.27 7.72 -4.93
C ILE A 22 2.55 7.85 -5.76
N VAL A 23 3.19 9.02 -5.72
CA VAL A 23 4.43 9.27 -6.46
C VAL A 23 5.55 8.37 -5.95
N PHE A 24 5.67 8.19 -4.64
CA PHE A 24 6.67 7.29 -4.05
C PHE A 24 6.44 5.83 -4.46
N GLY A 25 5.20 5.34 -4.38
CA GLY A 25 4.87 3.96 -4.75
C GLY A 25 5.05 3.69 -6.24
N ALA A 26 4.55 4.58 -7.09
CA ALA A 26 4.72 4.47 -8.54
C ALA A 26 6.20 4.59 -8.95
N GLY A 27 6.90 5.59 -8.43
CA GLY A 27 8.33 5.80 -8.69
C GLY A 27 9.17 4.64 -8.18
N GLY A 28 8.87 4.09 -7.01
CA GLY A 28 9.51 2.90 -6.48
C GLY A 28 9.37 1.69 -7.40
N ARG A 29 8.16 1.42 -7.89
CA ARG A 29 7.92 0.33 -8.87
C ARG A 29 8.67 0.56 -10.19
N LEU A 30 8.75 1.79 -10.68
CA LEU A 30 9.45 2.11 -11.93
C LEU A 30 10.98 2.00 -11.78
N LEU A 31 11.53 2.55 -10.70
CA LEU A 31 12.99 2.58 -10.48
C LEU A 31 13.56 1.21 -10.10
N LEU A 32 12.75 0.37 -9.45
CA LEU A 32 13.16 -0.95 -8.96
C LEU A 32 12.60 -2.09 -9.81
N GLN A 33 12.13 -1.80 -11.04
CA GLN A 33 11.52 -2.82 -11.92
C GLN A 33 12.44 -4.02 -12.18
N GLU A 34 13.76 -3.78 -12.23
CA GLU A 34 14.79 -4.80 -12.49
C GLU A 34 15.09 -5.64 -11.23
N VAL A 35 14.67 -5.17 -10.05
CA VAL A 35 14.88 -5.87 -8.80
C VAL A 35 13.65 -6.72 -8.51
N PRO A 36 13.78 -8.06 -8.41
CA PRO A 36 12.62 -8.93 -8.26
C PRO A 36 11.75 -8.54 -7.06
N ASN A 37 10.51 -8.13 -7.33
CA ASN A 37 9.42 -7.96 -6.37
C ASN A 37 9.75 -7.04 -5.17
N ILE A 38 10.36 -5.87 -5.37
CA ILE A 38 10.36 -4.83 -4.32
C ILE A 38 8.99 -4.12 -4.28
N GLU A 39 8.22 -4.37 -3.22
CA GLU A 39 6.79 -4.04 -3.14
C GLU A 39 6.56 -2.69 -2.48
N THR A 40 6.93 -1.64 -3.19
CA THR A 40 6.68 -0.25 -2.76
C THR A 40 5.18 0.09 -2.76
N ILE A 41 4.38 -0.54 -3.62
CA ILE A 41 2.92 -0.36 -3.66
C ILE A 41 2.26 -0.91 -2.39
N MET A 42 2.70 -2.06 -1.89
CA MET A 42 2.20 -2.62 -0.62
C MET A 42 2.42 -1.65 0.53
N LEU A 43 3.64 -1.12 0.67
CA LEU A 43 3.96 -0.15 1.71
C LEU A 43 3.04 1.08 1.67
N VAL A 44 2.89 1.72 0.51
CA VAL A 44 2.08 2.94 0.40
C VAL A 44 0.58 2.67 0.56
N SER A 45 0.11 1.49 0.17
CA SER A 45 -1.27 1.06 0.40
C SER A 45 -1.58 0.92 1.88
N VAL A 46 -0.67 0.25 2.62
CA VAL A 46 -0.77 0.08 4.08
C VAL A 46 -0.73 1.42 4.80
N LEU A 47 0.24 2.29 4.47
CA LEU A 47 0.35 3.61 5.07
C LEU A 47 -0.84 4.52 4.70
N GLY A 48 -1.28 4.49 3.44
CA GLY A 48 -2.43 5.27 2.97
C GLY A 48 -3.69 4.94 3.77
N GLY A 49 -4.03 3.66 3.92
CA GLY A 49 -5.19 3.25 4.71
C GLY A 49 -5.03 3.56 6.21
N ALA A 50 -3.85 3.32 6.77
CA ALA A 50 -3.57 3.53 8.19
C ALA A 50 -3.58 5.00 8.63
N PHE A 51 -3.06 5.90 7.79
CA PHE A 51 -2.91 7.33 8.11
C PHE A 51 -4.07 8.18 7.57
N LEU A 52 -4.59 7.87 6.39
CA LEU A 52 -5.56 8.72 5.68
C LEU A 52 -6.99 8.15 5.73
N GLY A 53 -7.13 6.86 6.04
CA GLY A 53 -8.41 6.13 6.11
C GLY A 53 -8.79 5.43 4.81
N GLY A 54 -9.80 4.55 4.85
CA GLY A 54 -10.11 3.58 3.79
C GLY A 54 -10.23 4.17 2.38
N ARG A 55 -11.02 5.24 2.19
CA ARG A 55 -11.18 5.88 0.86
C ARG A 55 -9.85 6.39 0.28
N TRP A 56 -8.98 6.92 1.15
CA TRP A 56 -7.68 7.44 0.74
C TRP A 56 -6.67 6.29 0.57
N GLY A 57 -6.78 5.23 1.35
CA GLY A 57 -6.01 4.00 1.14
C GLY A 57 -6.26 3.40 -0.24
N VAL A 58 -7.54 3.31 -0.66
CA VAL A 58 -7.90 2.91 -2.02
C VAL A 58 -7.29 3.85 -3.06
N ALA A 59 -7.47 5.17 -2.89
CA ALA A 59 -6.96 6.16 -3.82
C ALA A 59 -5.43 6.10 -3.97
N VAL A 60 -4.71 5.90 -2.86
CA VAL A 60 -3.25 5.76 -2.87
C VAL A 60 -2.84 4.46 -3.56
N ALA A 61 -3.44 3.33 -3.20
CA ALA A 61 -3.09 2.02 -3.74
C ALA A 61 -3.35 1.94 -5.25
N VAL A 62 -4.58 2.26 -5.67
CA VAL A 62 -4.97 2.25 -7.09
C VAL A 62 -4.26 3.35 -7.87
N GLY A 63 -4.10 4.54 -7.28
CA GLY A 63 -3.38 5.64 -7.92
C GLY A 63 -1.91 5.31 -8.19
N ALA A 64 -1.22 4.65 -7.26
CA ALA A 64 0.18 4.26 -7.44
C ALA A 64 0.36 3.19 -8.53
N VAL A 65 -0.48 2.14 -8.53
CA VAL A 65 -0.41 1.09 -9.56
C VAL A 65 -0.83 1.63 -10.93
N ALA A 66 -1.91 2.41 -11.01
CA ALA A 66 -2.39 2.97 -12.27
C ALA A 66 -1.38 3.96 -12.86
N LEU A 67 -0.78 4.82 -12.04
CA LEU A 67 0.26 5.75 -12.50
C LEU A 67 1.47 5.01 -13.06
N SER A 68 1.92 3.95 -12.40
CA SER A 68 3.07 3.16 -12.90
C SER A 68 2.71 2.35 -14.15
N ASP A 69 1.50 1.81 -14.25
CA ASP A 69 1.02 1.08 -15.44
C ASP A 69 0.93 1.94 -16.70
N VAL A 70 0.75 3.27 -16.58
CA VAL A 70 0.84 4.18 -17.73
C VAL A 70 2.22 4.13 -18.41
N PHE A 71 3.28 3.87 -17.65
CA PHE A 71 4.65 3.80 -18.16
C PHE A 71 5.09 2.37 -18.50
N ILE A 72 4.71 1.39 -17.68
CA ILE A 72 5.10 -0.02 -17.88
C ILE A 72 4.21 -0.72 -18.92
N GLY A 73 2.96 -0.28 -19.05
CA GLY A 73 1.91 -1.00 -19.76
C GLY A 73 1.23 -2.05 -18.87
N ASN A 74 0.02 -2.46 -19.27
CA ASN A 74 -0.74 -3.51 -18.58
C ASN A 74 -1.62 -4.28 -19.57
N THR A 75 -2.05 -5.47 -19.19
CA THR A 75 -3.04 -6.30 -19.91
C THR A 75 -4.37 -6.29 -19.15
N GLN A 76 -5.36 -7.09 -19.57
CA GLN A 76 -6.66 -7.20 -18.88
C GLN A 76 -6.55 -7.66 -17.42
N ILE A 77 -5.40 -8.18 -16.99
CA ILE A 77 -5.14 -8.55 -15.61
C ILE A 77 -5.19 -7.34 -14.67
N PHE A 78 -5.17 -6.12 -15.21
CA PHE A 78 -5.40 -4.89 -14.46
C PHE A 78 -6.69 -4.94 -13.65
N TRP A 79 -7.76 -5.59 -14.13
CA TRP A 79 -9.00 -5.74 -13.37
C TRP A 79 -8.79 -6.44 -12.03
N PHE A 80 -7.94 -7.47 -12.01
CA PHE A 80 -7.62 -8.23 -10.81
C PHE A 80 -6.57 -7.55 -9.95
N THR A 81 -5.52 -7.01 -10.57
CA THR A 81 -4.44 -6.34 -9.81
C THR A 81 -4.93 -5.04 -9.18
N TRP A 82 -5.67 -4.19 -9.90
CA TRP A 82 -6.19 -2.93 -9.35
C TRP A 82 -7.26 -3.15 -8.29
N SER A 83 -8.15 -4.14 -8.47
CA SER A 83 -9.14 -4.47 -7.45
C SER A 83 -8.48 -5.06 -6.21
N ALA A 84 -7.42 -5.86 -6.35
CA ALA A 84 -6.66 -6.34 -5.21
C ALA A 84 -6.05 -5.18 -4.42
N TRP A 85 -5.41 -4.23 -5.11
CA TRP A 85 -4.84 -3.04 -4.48
C TRP A 85 -5.90 -2.17 -3.82
N ALA A 86 -7.08 -2.02 -4.43
CA ALA A 86 -8.21 -1.33 -3.81
C ALA A 86 -8.62 -2.00 -2.49
N VAL A 87 -8.78 -3.33 -2.48
CA VAL A 87 -9.14 -4.07 -1.25
C VAL A 87 -8.04 -3.95 -0.19
N ILE A 88 -6.77 -4.08 -0.55
CA ILE A 88 -5.63 -3.95 0.39
C ILE A 88 -5.57 -2.53 0.98
N GLY A 89 -5.69 -1.50 0.13
CA GLY A 89 -5.72 -0.11 0.57
C GLY A 89 -6.91 0.19 1.48
N PHE A 90 -8.09 -0.37 1.18
CA PHE A 90 -9.26 -0.24 2.04
C PHE A 90 -9.07 -1.00 3.37
N ALA A 91 -8.70 -2.29 3.34
CA ALA A 91 -8.50 -3.13 4.53
C ALA A 91 -7.46 -2.54 5.49
N SER A 92 -6.50 -1.79 4.98
CA SER A 92 -5.52 -1.06 5.78
C SER A 92 -6.15 0.01 6.70
N LEU A 93 -7.43 0.36 6.51
CA LEU A 93 -8.21 1.17 7.47
C LEU A 93 -8.28 0.53 8.86
N LEU A 94 -8.14 -0.80 8.96
CA LEU A 94 -8.11 -1.52 10.24
C LEU A 94 -6.96 -1.06 11.14
N LEU A 95 -5.89 -0.47 10.56
CA LEU A 95 -4.77 0.10 11.29
C LEU A 95 -5.02 1.54 11.76
N ARG A 96 -6.13 2.17 11.34
CA ARG A 96 -6.44 3.57 11.63
C ARG A 96 -6.59 3.87 13.11
N SER A 97 -6.98 2.92 13.95
CA SER A 97 -7.07 3.11 15.41
C SER A 97 -5.74 2.89 16.13
N SER A 98 -4.71 2.38 15.46
CA SER A 98 -3.40 2.15 16.10
C SER A 98 -2.71 3.47 16.48
N ASP A 99 -1.85 3.45 17.49
CA ASP A 99 -0.96 4.58 17.78
C ASP A 99 0.22 4.58 16.80
N LYS A 100 0.31 5.61 15.96
CA LYS A 100 1.32 5.74 14.88
C LYS A 100 2.69 6.17 15.43
N SER A 101 2.75 6.59 16.70
CA SER A 101 4.00 6.91 17.40
C SER A 101 4.56 5.70 18.18
N SER A 102 3.80 4.61 18.27
CA SER A 102 4.20 3.40 18.97
C SER A 102 5.14 2.54 18.14
N TRP A 103 6.18 2.00 18.77
CA TRP A 103 7.04 0.97 18.17
C TRP A 103 6.33 -0.37 17.90
N LYS A 104 5.07 -0.50 18.34
CA LYS A 104 4.21 -1.64 17.96
C LYS A 104 3.55 -1.45 16.58
N PHE A 105 3.52 -0.23 16.04
CA PHE A 105 2.90 0.04 14.74
C PHE A 105 3.55 -0.71 13.57
N PRO A 106 4.88 -0.79 13.45
CA PRO A 106 5.54 -1.55 12.37
C PRO A 106 5.10 -3.01 12.34
N LEU A 107 5.00 -3.67 13.50
CA LEU A 107 4.54 -5.07 13.57
C LEU A 107 3.12 -5.24 13.01
N LYS A 108 2.20 -4.32 13.36
CA LYS A 108 0.82 -4.34 12.84
C LYS A 108 0.78 -4.07 11.33
N ALA A 109 1.59 -3.12 10.86
CA ALA A 109 1.72 -2.81 9.43
C ALA A 109 2.27 -4.02 8.66
N THR A 110 3.29 -4.70 9.18
CA THR A 110 3.83 -5.93 8.58
C THR A 110 2.78 -7.03 8.53
N GLY A 111 1.99 -7.22 9.59
CA GLY A 111 0.86 -8.17 9.59
C GLY A 111 -0.14 -7.89 8.47
N MET A 112 -0.48 -6.61 8.24
CA MET A 112 -1.31 -6.19 7.12
C MET A 112 -0.64 -6.45 5.76
N GLY A 113 0.68 -6.19 5.65
CA GLY A 113 1.45 -6.48 4.43
C GLY A 113 1.47 -7.97 4.07
N ILE A 114 1.63 -8.86 5.06
CA ILE A 114 1.56 -10.31 4.86
C ILE A 114 0.16 -10.72 4.40
N ALA A 115 -0.88 -10.26 5.11
CA ALA A 115 -2.27 -10.57 4.74
C ALA A 115 -2.60 -10.06 3.33
N GLY A 116 -2.18 -8.84 3.00
CA GLY A 116 -2.34 -8.25 1.68
C GLY A 116 -1.60 -9.02 0.60
N THR A 117 -0.38 -9.50 0.88
CA THR A 117 0.39 -10.33 -0.06
C THR A 117 -0.31 -11.65 -0.36
N LEU A 118 -0.79 -12.35 0.69
CA LEU A 118 -1.52 -13.61 0.53
C LEU A 118 -2.83 -13.42 -0.23
N PHE A 119 -3.56 -12.34 0.07
CA PHE A 119 -4.77 -11.98 -0.65
C PHE A 119 -4.50 -11.62 -2.12
N PHE A 120 -3.47 -10.81 -2.39
CA PHE A 120 -3.07 -10.45 -3.74
C PHE A 120 -2.72 -11.70 -4.55
N PHE A 121 -1.92 -12.60 -3.98
CA PHE A 121 -1.59 -13.89 -4.58
C PHE A 121 -2.84 -14.73 -4.89
N ALA A 122 -3.76 -14.87 -3.94
CA ALA A 122 -5.01 -15.61 -4.14
C ALA A 122 -5.83 -14.99 -5.28
N TRP A 123 -6.09 -13.70 -5.20
CA TRP A 123 -7.00 -13.01 -6.10
C TRP A 123 -6.46 -12.88 -7.53
N THR A 124 -5.18 -12.54 -7.69
CA THR A 124 -4.61 -12.32 -9.02
C THR A 124 -4.37 -13.60 -9.78
N ASN A 125 -4.00 -14.70 -9.12
CA ASN A 125 -3.87 -16.00 -9.79
C ASN A 125 -5.22 -16.59 -10.17
N PHE A 126 -6.26 -16.37 -9.35
CA PHE A 126 -7.62 -16.64 -9.80
C PHE A 126 -7.95 -15.85 -11.08
N GLY A 127 -7.53 -14.59 -11.16
CA GLY A 127 -7.65 -13.78 -12.37
C GLY A 127 -6.90 -14.34 -13.57
N VAL A 128 -5.63 -14.70 -13.42
CA VAL A 128 -4.81 -15.30 -14.50
C VAL A 128 -5.44 -16.58 -15.03
N TRP A 129 -5.97 -17.44 -14.14
CA TRP A 129 -6.72 -18.61 -14.56
C TRP A 129 -8.03 -18.25 -15.27
N LEU A 130 -8.78 -17.27 -14.75
CA LEU A 130 -10.08 -16.87 -15.31
C LEU A 130 -9.94 -16.23 -16.71
N GLU A 131 -8.83 -15.53 -16.98
CA GLU A 131 -8.52 -15.02 -18.31
C GLU A 131 -8.41 -16.16 -19.35
N GLY A 132 -8.10 -17.39 -18.92
CA GLY A 132 -8.09 -18.58 -19.77
C GLY A 132 -6.99 -18.59 -20.84
N MET A 133 -6.05 -17.65 -20.80
CA MET A 133 -4.99 -17.49 -21.81
C MET A 133 -3.80 -18.42 -21.56
N LEU A 134 -3.42 -18.61 -20.28
CA LEU A 134 -2.25 -19.40 -19.88
C LEU A 134 -2.59 -20.79 -19.38
N TYR A 135 -3.75 -20.95 -18.73
CA TYR A 135 -4.17 -22.19 -18.10
C TYR A 135 -5.54 -22.63 -18.62
N PRO A 136 -5.79 -23.95 -18.76
CA PRO A 136 -7.09 -24.44 -19.20
C PRO A 136 -8.19 -24.07 -18.19
N PRO A 137 -9.43 -23.81 -18.64
CA PRO A 137 -10.57 -23.46 -17.77
C PRO A 137 -11.12 -24.69 -17.03
N THR A 138 -10.25 -25.36 -16.28
CA THR A 138 -10.55 -26.54 -15.47
C THR A 138 -9.98 -26.35 -14.07
N MET A 139 -10.44 -27.16 -13.10
CA MET A 139 -9.90 -27.15 -11.75
C MET A 139 -8.39 -27.47 -11.71
N ALA A 140 -7.92 -28.35 -12.61
CA ALA A 140 -6.50 -28.66 -12.73
C ALA A 140 -5.68 -27.42 -13.17
N GLY A 141 -6.18 -26.66 -14.15
CA GLY A 141 -5.55 -25.41 -14.59
C GLY A 141 -5.53 -24.34 -13.49
N LEU A 142 -6.58 -24.26 -12.65
CA LEU A 142 -6.60 -23.35 -11.52
C LEU A 142 -5.51 -23.70 -10.50
N ILE A 143 -5.40 -24.98 -10.14
CA ILE A 143 -4.36 -25.46 -9.23
C ILE A 143 -2.98 -25.19 -9.81
N GLU A 144 -2.78 -25.45 -11.10
CA GLU A 144 -1.53 -25.18 -11.81
C GLU A 144 -1.14 -23.71 -11.76
N SER A 145 -2.08 -22.79 -11.98
CA SER A 145 -1.85 -21.34 -11.86
C SER A 145 -1.28 -20.95 -10.49
N TYR A 146 -1.82 -21.51 -9.40
CA TYR A 146 -1.32 -21.22 -8.06
C TYR A 146 0.06 -21.85 -7.80
N LEU A 147 0.28 -23.10 -8.22
CA LEU A 147 1.55 -23.79 -8.03
C LEU A 147 2.69 -23.07 -8.74
N MET A 148 2.45 -22.64 -9.98
CA MET A 148 3.44 -21.91 -10.78
C MET A 148 3.72 -20.50 -10.24
N ALA A 149 2.81 -19.92 -9.47
CA ALA A 149 2.98 -18.60 -8.87
C ALA A 149 3.72 -18.61 -7.51
N ILE A 150 4.00 -19.78 -6.91
CA ILE A 150 4.69 -19.89 -5.61
C ILE A 150 6.03 -19.13 -5.56
N PRO A 151 6.91 -19.16 -6.60
CA PRO A 151 8.14 -18.38 -6.58
C PRO A 151 7.90 -16.87 -6.43
N PHE A 152 6.86 -16.34 -7.08
CA PHE A 152 6.45 -14.94 -6.97
C PHE A 152 5.93 -14.62 -5.56
N LEU A 153 5.11 -15.51 -4.99
CA LEU A 153 4.63 -15.37 -3.61
C LEU A 153 5.78 -15.26 -2.61
N ARG A 154 6.81 -16.10 -2.76
CA ARG A 154 7.98 -16.09 -1.86
C ARG A 154 8.70 -14.74 -1.89
N LEU A 155 8.96 -14.22 -3.09
CA LEU A 155 9.65 -12.95 -3.25
C LEU A 155 8.80 -11.78 -2.75
N HIS A 156 7.49 -11.77 -3.07
CA HIS A 156 6.56 -10.76 -2.57
C HIS A 156 6.48 -10.78 -1.03
N LEU A 157 6.43 -11.96 -0.41
CA LEU A 157 6.44 -12.08 1.05
C LEU A 157 7.74 -11.56 1.69
N ILE A 158 8.90 -11.91 1.14
CA ILE A 158 10.19 -11.40 1.62
C ILE A 158 10.23 -9.87 1.55
N SER A 159 9.73 -9.32 0.46
CA SER A 159 9.61 -7.89 0.26
C SER A 159 8.68 -7.23 1.27
N SER A 160 7.48 -7.78 1.47
CA SER A 160 6.55 -7.30 2.50
C SER A 160 7.14 -7.40 3.91
N LEU A 161 7.92 -8.44 4.21
CA LEU A 161 8.60 -8.63 5.49
C LEU A 161 9.78 -7.68 5.73
N THR A 162 10.26 -6.98 4.69
CA THR A 162 11.42 -6.09 4.77
C THR A 162 11.02 -4.63 4.54
N VAL A 163 10.33 -4.34 3.43
CA VAL A 163 9.93 -3.00 3.00
C VAL A 163 8.86 -2.39 3.90
N VAL A 164 7.82 -3.16 4.24
CA VAL A 164 6.71 -2.66 5.08
C VAL A 164 7.18 -2.26 6.48
N PRO A 165 7.90 -3.12 7.26
CA PRO A 165 8.39 -2.71 8.57
C PRO A 165 9.40 -1.57 8.49
N ALA A 166 10.30 -1.55 7.50
CA ALA A 166 11.26 -0.45 7.33
C ALA A 166 10.54 0.89 7.10
N GLY A 167 9.59 0.92 6.16
CA GLY A 167 8.80 2.12 5.88
C GLY A 167 7.91 2.52 7.07
N ALA A 168 7.35 1.56 7.80
CA ALA A 168 6.56 1.84 9.00
C ALA A 168 7.42 2.38 10.16
N VAL A 169 8.66 1.90 10.33
CA VAL A 169 9.63 2.47 11.28
C VAL A 169 9.94 3.91 10.92
N MET A 170 10.20 4.19 9.64
CA MET A 170 10.40 5.57 9.16
C MET A 170 9.18 6.45 9.45
N ALA A 171 7.97 5.93 9.22
CA ALA A 171 6.75 6.64 9.56
C ALA A 171 6.63 6.93 11.08
N VAL A 172 6.98 5.97 11.95
CA VAL A 172 7.02 6.19 13.41
C VAL A 172 8.01 7.28 13.78
N LEU A 173 9.21 7.27 13.20
CA LEU A 173 10.23 8.30 13.44
C LEU A 173 9.73 9.69 13.01
N ILE A 174 9.16 9.79 11.80
CA ILE A 174 8.57 11.04 11.29
C ILE A 174 7.48 11.54 12.23
N VAL A 175 6.54 10.68 12.62
CA VAL A 175 5.48 11.05 13.57
C VAL A 175 6.07 11.50 14.90
N ARG A 176 7.10 10.83 15.41
CA ARG A 176 7.79 11.20 16.67
C ARG A 176 8.60 12.50 16.59
N MET A 177 9.00 12.94 15.40
CA MET A 177 9.66 14.23 15.19
C MET A 177 8.66 15.37 14.95
N MET A 178 7.41 15.06 14.55
CA MET A 178 6.38 16.09 14.35
C MET A 178 6.06 16.84 15.66
N PRO A 179 5.91 18.17 15.63
CA PRO A 179 5.43 18.96 16.76
C PRO A 179 4.07 18.45 17.26
N LEU A 180 3.84 18.52 18.58
CA LEU A 180 2.58 18.06 19.18
C LEU A 180 1.36 18.81 18.61
N THR A 181 1.51 20.09 18.31
CA THR A 181 0.47 20.92 17.68
C THR A 181 0.07 20.43 16.29
N LEU A 182 1.01 19.83 15.54
CA LEU A 182 0.73 19.24 14.24
C LEU A 182 0.10 17.85 14.40
N ARG A 183 0.56 17.04 15.36
CA ARG A 183 -0.03 15.73 15.64
C ARG A 183 -1.48 15.82 16.07
N SER A 184 -1.82 16.78 16.93
CA SER A 184 -3.19 16.98 17.37
C SER A 184 -4.10 17.40 16.20
N ARG A 185 -3.62 18.29 15.33
CA ARG A 185 -4.37 18.72 14.13
C ARG A 185 -4.55 17.61 13.08
N VAL A 186 -3.52 16.81 12.84
CA VAL A 186 -3.51 15.79 11.76
C VAL A 186 -4.14 14.47 12.21
N PHE A 187 -3.79 14.01 13.41
CA PHE A 187 -4.19 12.70 13.93
C PHE A 187 -5.28 12.76 15.00
N GLY A 188 -5.69 13.96 15.45
CA GLY A 188 -6.64 14.09 16.55
C GLY A 188 -6.07 13.61 17.90
N ILE A 189 -4.75 13.52 18.02
CA ILE A 189 -4.09 13.11 19.27
C ILE A 189 -4.03 14.35 20.17
N GLU A 190 -5.00 14.50 21.06
CA GLU A 190 -4.90 15.49 22.15
C GLU A 190 -3.68 15.17 23.00
N SER A 191 -2.93 16.21 23.36
CA SER A 191 -1.79 16.07 24.26
C SER A 191 -2.29 15.51 25.59
N VAL A 192 -1.98 14.24 25.86
CA VAL A 192 -2.01 13.76 27.24
C VAL A 192 -0.91 14.55 27.95
N THR A 193 -1.32 15.62 28.61
CA THR A 193 -0.53 16.36 29.59
C THR A 193 0.14 15.34 30.51
N ARG A 194 1.47 15.30 30.46
CA ARG A 194 2.30 14.78 31.55
C ARG A 194 2.94 15.96 32.23
#